data_AF-A0A397DQN6-F1
#
_entry.id   AF-A0A397DQN6-F1
#
_cell.length_a   1.000
_cell.length_b   1.000
_cell.length_c   1.000
_cell.angle_alpha   90.00
_cell.angle_beta   90.00
_cell.angle_gamma   90.00
#
_symmetry.space_group_name_H-M   'P 1'
#
loop_
_entity.id
_entity.type
_entity.pdbx_description
1 polymer ?
#
loop_
_entity_poly.entity_id
_entity_poly.type
_entity_poly.pdbx_seq_one_letter_code
_entity_poly.pdbx_strand_id
1 'polypeptide(L)'
;MVKVLISLSALAAAATAGSVTELPASVTKLIDYSANPCEDFYQYACGAWYKDAVIPPDEDNIDPLTKLSIQNEAVLKKILSDNKPKLGEFYNSCLDTATLSSLGLAPLADSFKAIRSANTKLDLLIVAGELAKNGIPAFVDINASPDDNDVTKNALFGFRAPLPLHHEYYTTPSTWQTVEDEYKVYITSVLQLAGYTAEKAAAAVPVIIRFEQTLAGGTLSELEEIEAPVSPYPALTYSQLNQKYPLLIGSWLKANGFDIYGQWGGSNDWVGFSRLTYFDKTEVLLRYTTLDDLRTIVEYKLIHASSKHLTPEFRTANWNFFEKKIYGEDEELPREKFCLYETAETLGDLLGQYYLDEVWSADTAKTTDELAKALESSFSTSIANADW
;
A
#
# COMPACT_ATOMS: atom_id res chain seq x y z
N MET A 1 60.75 9.12 -24.23
CA MET A 1 60.11 10.17 -23.39
C MET A 1 58.62 10.16 -23.68
N VAL A 2 57.83 9.42 -22.90
CA VAL A 2 56.38 9.39 -23.03
C VAL A 2 55.83 10.41 -22.05
N LYS A 3 55.24 11.49 -22.56
CA LYS A 3 54.57 12.50 -21.74
C LYS A 3 53.19 11.94 -21.37
N VAL A 4 53.03 11.54 -20.11
CA VAL A 4 51.71 11.27 -19.51
C VAL A 4 51.05 12.63 -19.29
N LEU A 5 50.08 12.96 -20.13
CA LEU A 5 49.18 14.09 -19.92
C LEU A 5 48.07 13.62 -18.98
N ILE A 6 48.28 13.82 -17.68
CA ILE A 6 47.20 13.76 -16.69
C ILE A 6 46.26 14.93 -17.04
N SER A 7 45.03 14.64 -17.45
CA SER A 7 44.05 15.69 -17.70
C SER A 7 43.77 16.42 -16.38
N LEU A 8 44.12 17.71 -16.36
CA LEU A 8 43.91 18.59 -15.21
C LEU A 8 42.42 18.89 -14.94
N SER A 9 41.50 18.31 -15.71
CA SER A 9 40.07 18.64 -15.70
C SER A 9 39.27 17.93 -14.60
N ALA A 10 39.77 16.83 -14.02
CA ALA A 10 39.09 16.16 -12.90
C ALA A 10 39.37 16.81 -11.53
N LEU A 11 40.44 17.59 -11.38
CA LEU A 11 40.78 18.24 -10.10
C LEU A 11 40.05 19.57 -9.87
N ALA A 12 39.52 20.21 -10.91
CA ALA A 12 38.93 21.54 -10.79
C ALA A 12 37.47 21.52 -10.26
N ALA A 13 36.75 20.40 -10.41
CA ALA A 13 35.38 20.27 -9.91
C ALA A 13 35.30 20.01 -8.39
N ALA A 14 36.41 19.62 -7.75
CA ALA A 14 36.47 19.42 -6.30
C ALA A 14 36.75 20.72 -5.52
N ALA A 15 37.10 21.83 -6.20
CA ALA A 15 37.57 23.05 -5.56
C ALA A 15 36.46 24.06 -5.20
N THR A 16 35.22 23.86 -5.64
CA THR A 16 34.07 24.73 -5.31
C THR A 16 33.10 24.12 -4.31
N ALA A 17 33.21 22.82 -4.01
CA ALA A 17 32.66 22.27 -2.79
C ALA A 17 33.60 22.68 -1.66
N GLY A 18 33.15 23.55 -0.74
CA GLY A 18 33.97 23.97 0.39
C GLY A 18 34.65 22.76 1.03
N SER A 19 35.97 22.82 1.20
CA SER A 19 36.71 21.75 1.86
C SER A 19 36.24 21.71 3.30
N VAL A 20 35.40 20.73 3.64
CA VAL A 20 35.11 20.42 5.04
C VAL A 20 36.40 19.85 5.61
N THR A 21 37.23 20.72 6.20
CA THR A 21 38.53 20.30 6.77
C THR A 21 38.36 19.41 7.99
N GLU A 22 37.19 19.48 8.64
CA GLU A 22 36.83 18.65 9.78
C GLU A 22 35.36 18.24 9.69
N LEU A 23 35.08 16.94 9.77
CA LEU A 23 33.72 16.43 9.83
C LEU A 23 33.05 16.89 11.15
N PRO A 24 31.74 17.20 11.14
CA PRO A 24 31.02 17.55 12.35
C PRO A 24 31.17 16.47 13.44
N ALA A 25 31.16 16.89 14.71
CA ALA A 25 31.23 15.97 15.84
C ALA A 25 30.11 14.90 15.83
N SER A 26 28.96 15.20 15.24
CA SER A 26 27.86 14.26 15.05
C SER A 26 28.20 13.13 14.06
N VAL A 27 29.09 13.39 13.10
CA VAL A 27 29.54 12.42 12.09
C VAL A 27 30.75 11.65 12.58
N THR A 28 31.75 12.32 13.16
CA THR A 28 32.98 11.67 13.63
C THR A 28 32.75 10.60 14.70
N LYS A 29 31.68 10.75 15.49
CA LYS A 29 31.26 9.74 16.49
C LYS A 29 30.69 8.45 15.89
N LEU A 30 30.30 8.43 14.62
CA LEU A 30 29.72 7.26 13.96
C LEU A 30 30.79 6.40 13.27
N ILE A 31 31.98 6.96 13.05
CA ILE A 31 33.07 6.36 12.26
C ILE A 31 33.86 5.35 13.10
N ASP A 32 34.09 4.16 12.54
CA ASP A 32 35.07 3.19 13.04
C ASP A 32 36.41 3.38 12.32
N TYR A 33 37.28 4.20 12.90
CA TYR A 33 38.62 4.48 12.34
C TYR A 33 39.56 3.27 12.29
N SER A 34 39.18 2.12 12.86
CA SER A 34 39.96 0.89 12.76
C SER A 34 39.70 0.12 11.46
N ALA A 35 38.60 0.39 10.76
CA ALA A 35 38.26 -0.23 9.49
C ALA A 35 38.94 0.49 8.31
N ASN A 36 39.37 -0.26 7.30
CA ASN A 36 39.93 0.31 6.08
C ASN A 36 38.79 0.79 5.16
N PRO A 37 38.64 2.11 4.90
CA PRO A 37 37.56 2.63 4.06
C PRO A 37 37.64 2.15 2.60
N CYS A 38 38.80 1.69 2.13
CA CYS A 38 38.96 1.14 0.79
C CYS A 38 38.55 -0.33 0.68
N GLU A 39 38.37 -1.03 1.82
CA GLU A 39 37.95 -2.43 1.87
C GLU A 39 36.49 -2.56 2.28
N ASP A 40 36.08 -1.84 3.33
CA ASP A 40 34.71 -1.81 3.83
C ASP A 40 34.33 -0.39 4.28
N PHE A 41 33.79 0.38 3.34
CA PHE A 41 33.39 1.76 3.60
C PHE A 41 32.18 1.84 4.56
N TYR A 42 31.32 0.82 4.59
CA TYR A 42 30.18 0.80 5.51
C TYR A 42 30.66 0.61 6.95
N GLN A 43 31.52 -0.37 7.21
CA GLN A 43 32.10 -0.55 8.54
C GLN A 43 32.90 0.68 8.96
N TYR A 44 33.67 1.29 8.05
CA TYR A 44 34.37 2.54 8.36
C TYR A 44 33.40 3.67 8.74
N ALA A 45 32.38 3.93 7.93
CA ALA A 45 31.49 5.08 8.12
C ALA A 45 30.50 4.91 9.28
N CYS A 46 30.02 3.68 9.52
CA CYS A 46 28.90 3.38 10.42
C CYS A 46 29.29 2.46 11.59
N GLY A 47 30.48 1.88 11.60
CA GLY A 47 30.83 0.79 12.50
C GLY A 47 30.86 1.14 13.99
N ALA A 48 31.06 2.42 14.34
CA ALA A 48 30.92 2.84 15.74
C ALA A 48 29.44 2.95 16.13
N TRP A 49 28.60 3.49 15.25
CA TRP A 49 27.15 3.52 15.46
C TRP A 49 26.56 2.12 15.56
N TYR A 50 26.98 1.20 14.69
CA TYR A 50 26.48 -0.18 14.66
C TYR A 50 26.72 -0.93 15.97
N LYS A 51 27.80 -0.63 16.70
CA LYS A 51 28.10 -1.23 18.02
C LYS A 51 27.16 -0.76 19.12
N ASP A 52 26.63 0.46 19.02
CA ASP A 52 25.82 1.11 20.04
C ASP A 52 24.32 1.12 19.72
N ALA A 53 23.95 0.78 18.48
CA ALA A 53 22.56 0.78 18.03
C ALA A 53 21.75 -0.29 18.76
N VAL A 54 20.61 0.13 19.33
CA VAL A 54 19.63 -0.75 19.96
C VAL A 54 18.34 -0.64 19.19
N ILE A 55 17.83 -1.77 18.69
CA ILE A 55 16.52 -1.83 18.03
C ILE A 55 15.45 -1.69 19.13
N PRO A 56 14.55 -0.69 19.06
CA PRO A 56 13.44 -0.58 20.00
C PRO A 56 12.54 -1.83 19.97
N PRO A 57 11.87 -2.20 21.08
CA PRO A 57 11.01 -3.39 21.10
C PRO A 57 9.82 -3.35 20.13
N ASP A 58 9.41 -2.16 19.69
CA ASP A 58 8.30 -1.92 18.77
C ASP A 58 8.74 -1.58 17.34
N GLU A 59 9.97 -1.94 16.97
CA GLU A 59 10.56 -1.74 15.65
C GLU A 59 11.34 -3.00 15.22
N ASP A 60 11.29 -3.36 13.94
CA ASP A 60 12.03 -4.53 13.42
C ASP A 60 13.47 -4.20 13.01
N ASN A 61 13.76 -2.91 12.81
CA ASN A 61 15.08 -2.39 12.48
C ASN A 61 15.31 -1.01 13.11
N ILE A 62 16.59 -0.61 13.21
CA ILE A 62 16.95 0.77 13.50
C ILE A 62 17.93 1.27 12.46
N ASP A 63 17.71 2.47 11.96
CA ASP A 63 18.62 3.20 11.11
C ASP A 63 18.41 4.73 11.31
N PRO A 64 19.17 5.60 10.63
CA PRO A 64 18.97 7.04 10.73
C PRO A 64 17.56 7.52 10.35
N LEU A 65 16.87 6.84 9.43
CA LEU A 65 15.50 7.17 9.03
C LEU A 65 14.50 6.74 10.13
N THR A 66 14.64 5.55 10.72
CA THR A 66 13.82 5.14 11.88
C THR A 66 13.94 6.17 13.00
N LYS A 67 15.16 6.64 13.29
CA LYS A 67 15.39 7.69 14.30
C LYS A 67 14.68 9.00 13.96
N LEU A 68 14.68 9.39 12.68
CA LEU A 68 13.93 10.57 12.23
C LEU A 68 12.42 10.35 12.36
N SER A 69 11.91 9.17 12.01
CA SER A 69 10.49 8.82 12.18
C SER A 69 10.05 8.93 13.65
N ILE A 70 10.85 8.44 14.60
CA ILE A 70 10.59 8.59 16.04
C ILE A 70 10.55 10.07 16.47
N GLN A 71 11.46 10.89 15.94
CA GLN A 71 11.47 12.33 16.20
C GLN A 71 10.24 13.03 15.61
N ASN A 72 9.84 12.66 14.40
CA ASN A 72 8.68 13.19 13.73
C ASN A 72 7.39 12.79 14.47
N GLU A 73 7.32 11.55 14.98
CA GLU A 73 6.18 11.08 15.78
C GLU A 73 5.93 11.97 17.00
N ALA A 74 6.98 12.46 17.66
CA ALA A 74 6.83 13.39 18.79
C ALA A 74 6.18 14.71 18.37
N VAL A 75 6.52 15.23 17.18
CA VAL A 75 5.88 16.43 16.60
C VAL A 75 4.42 16.15 16.23
N LEU A 76 4.14 15.00 15.60
CA LEU A 76 2.79 14.59 15.24
C LEU A 76 1.89 14.41 16.48
N LYS A 77 2.39 13.78 17.55
CA LYS A 77 1.69 13.67 18.83
C LYS A 77 1.35 15.03 19.42
N LYS A 78 2.28 15.99 19.37
CA LYS A 78 2.02 17.38 19.80
C LYS A 78 0.88 17.99 18.98
N ILE A 79 0.92 17.88 17.65
CA ILE A 79 -0.13 18.41 16.77
C ILE A 79 -1.50 17.79 17.07
N LEU A 80 -1.55 16.46 17.26
CA LEU A 80 -2.80 15.76 17.56
C LEU A 80 -3.34 16.14 18.95
N SER A 81 -2.47 16.44 19.92
CA SER A 81 -2.87 16.89 21.26
C SER A 81 -3.58 18.24 21.27
N ASP A 82 -3.37 19.08 20.24
CA ASP A 82 -4.09 20.34 20.06
C ASP A 82 -5.57 20.14 19.65
N ASN A 83 -5.98 18.91 19.34
CA ASN A 83 -7.35 18.53 18.97
C ASN A 83 -7.95 19.42 17.87
N LYS A 84 -7.18 19.65 16.79
CA LYS A 84 -7.64 20.45 15.64
C LYS A 84 -8.90 19.81 15.01
N PRO A 85 -9.86 20.59 14.48
CA PRO A 85 -11.06 20.05 13.85
C PRO A 85 -10.73 19.02 12.77
N LYS A 86 -11.57 17.98 12.63
CA LYS A 86 -11.36 16.79 11.77
C LYS A 86 -10.17 15.90 12.16
N LEU A 87 -8.97 16.43 12.38
CA LEU A 87 -7.80 15.64 12.80
C LEU A 87 -8.00 15.03 14.19
N GLY A 88 -8.32 15.86 15.17
CA GLY A 88 -8.58 15.44 16.53
C GLY A 88 -9.82 14.55 16.61
N GLU A 89 -10.88 14.86 15.86
CA GLU A 89 -12.08 14.02 15.78
C GLU A 89 -11.76 12.62 15.23
N PHE A 90 -11.02 12.54 14.13
CA PHE A 90 -10.60 11.26 13.53
C PHE A 90 -9.70 10.47 14.48
N TYR A 91 -8.64 11.09 14.99
CA TYR A 91 -7.70 10.47 15.92
C TYR A 91 -8.38 9.95 17.19
N ASN A 92 -9.21 10.79 17.83
CA ASN A 92 -9.94 10.41 19.04
C ASN A 92 -11.01 9.34 18.77
N SER A 93 -11.64 9.32 17.59
CA SER A 93 -12.58 8.26 17.22
C SER A 93 -11.88 6.89 17.15
N CYS A 94 -10.62 6.86 16.69
CA CYS A 94 -9.82 5.65 16.69
C CYS A 94 -9.41 5.25 18.12
N LEU A 95 -9.08 6.20 19.00
CA LEU A 95 -8.70 5.90 20.38
C LEU A 95 -9.83 5.29 21.22
N ASP A 96 -11.10 5.60 20.92
CA ASP A 96 -12.27 5.18 21.70
C ASP A 96 -12.66 3.70 21.46
N THR A 97 -11.87 2.80 22.05
CA THR A 97 -12.12 1.35 22.00
C THR A 97 -13.38 0.93 22.77
N ALA A 98 -13.87 1.75 23.72
CA ALA A 98 -15.11 1.47 24.43
C ALA A 98 -16.31 1.59 23.50
N THR A 99 -16.37 2.66 22.70
CA THR A 99 -17.40 2.83 21.68
C THR A 99 -17.29 1.75 20.60
N LEU A 100 -16.08 1.43 20.12
CA LEU A 100 -15.88 0.34 19.15
C LEU A 100 -16.41 -1.00 19.68
N SER A 101 -16.08 -1.34 20.92
CA SER A 101 -16.55 -2.58 21.58
C SER A 101 -18.07 -2.59 21.73
N SER A 102 -18.68 -1.45 22.04
CA SER A 102 -20.14 -1.33 22.14
C SER A 102 -20.84 -1.44 20.79
N LEU A 103 -20.23 -0.95 19.72
CA LEU A 103 -20.80 -1.00 18.37
C LEU A 103 -20.66 -2.39 17.75
N GLY A 104 -19.57 -3.10 18.04
CA GLY A 104 -19.29 -4.41 17.45
C GLY A 104 -19.33 -4.34 15.93
N LEU A 105 -20.27 -5.08 15.32
CA LEU A 105 -20.48 -5.14 13.88
C LEU A 105 -21.58 -4.23 13.36
N ALA A 106 -22.22 -3.44 14.22
CA ALA A 106 -23.34 -2.57 13.82
C ALA A 106 -23.00 -1.66 12.62
N PRO A 107 -21.78 -1.08 12.50
CA PRO A 107 -21.42 -0.28 11.33
C PRO A 107 -21.43 -1.04 9.99
N LEU A 108 -21.32 -2.37 10.01
CA LEU A 108 -21.32 -3.22 8.81
C LEU A 108 -22.69 -3.83 8.49
N ALA A 109 -23.71 -3.57 9.30
CA ALA A 109 -25.00 -4.24 9.23
C ALA A 109 -25.69 -4.07 7.86
N ASP A 110 -25.66 -2.86 7.30
CA ASP A 110 -26.25 -2.56 5.99
C ASP A 110 -25.50 -3.25 4.86
N SER A 111 -24.16 -3.31 4.93
CA SER A 111 -23.32 -4.04 3.98
C SER A 111 -23.63 -5.55 4.00
N PHE A 112 -23.71 -6.16 5.19
CA PHE A 112 -24.13 -7.56 5.31
C PHE A 112 -25.53 -7.80 4.76
N LYS A 113 -26.46 -6.89 5.03
CA LYS A 113 -27.82 -6.98 4.52
C LYS A 113 -27.84 -6.91 2.99
N ALA A 114 -27.10 -6.00 2.37
CA ALA A 114 -27.00 -5.88 0.92
C ALA A 114 -26.44 -7.17 0.28
N ILE A 115 -25.35 -7.70 0.84
CA ILE A 115 -24.72 -8.95 0.37
C ILE A 115 -25.70 -10.13 0.46
N ARG A 116 -26.40 -10.27 1.58
CA ARG A 116 -27.33 -11.39 1.83
C ARG A 116 -28.62 -11.29 1.03
N SER A 117 -29.02 -10.07 0.65
CA SER A 117 -30.25 -9.83 -0.13
C SER A 117 -30.05 -9.98 -1.64
N ALA A 118 -28.80 -10.10 -2.11
CA ALA A 118 -28.51 -10.31 -3.53
C ALA A 118 -28.97 -11.70 -4.00
N ASN A 119 -29.86 -11.71 -4.99
CA ASN A 119 -30.52 -12.93 -5.50
C ASN A 119 -29.78 -13.58 -6.67
N THR A 120 -28.92 -12.83 -7.35
CA THR A 120 -28.13 -13.32 -8.49
C THR A 120 -26.65 -12.97 -8.30
N LYS A 121 -25.77 -13.65 -9.06
CA LYS A 121 -24.33 -13.32 -9.06
C LYS A 121 -24.10 -11.88 -9.48
N LEU A 122 -24.84 -11.41 -10.49
CA LEU A 122 -24.72 -10.03 -10.97
C LEU A 122 -25.12 -9.04 -9.88
N ASP A 123 -26.25 -9.26 -9.18
CA ASP A 123 -26.66 -8.38 -8.08
C ASP A 123 -25.61 -8.33 -6.96
N LEU A 124 -25.05 -9.49 -6.59
CA LEU A 124 -24.01 -9.58 -5.57
C LEU A 124 -22.73 -8.85 -5.98
N LEU A 125 -22.34 -8.95 -7.26
CA LEU A 125 -21.13 -8.30 -7.77
C LEU A 125 -21.33 -6.79 -7.96
N ILE A 126 -22.56 -6.33 -8.21
CA ILE A 126 -22.92 -4.90 -8.10
C ILE A 126 -22.76 -4.43 -6.65
N VAL A 127 -23.26 -5.18 -5.67
CA VAL A 127 -23.05 -4.87 -4.24
C VAL A 127 -21.55 -4.82 -3.91
N ALA A 128 -20.75 -5.78 -4.40
CA ALA A 128 -19.30 -5.75 -4.21
C ALA A 128 -18.66 -4.48 -4.83
N GLY A 129 -19.13 -4.05 -6.00
CA GLY A 129 -18.71 -2.78 -6.62
C GLY A 129 -19.14 -1.55 -5.84
N GLU A 130 -20.27 -1.58 -5.14
CA GLU A 130 -20.73 -0.50 -4.26
C GLU A 130 -19.86 -0.42 -2.99
N LEU A 131 -19.48 -1.57 -2.41
CA LEU A 131 -18.59 -1.64 -1.25
C LEU A 131 -17.19 -1.10 -1.56
N ALA A 132 -16.72 -1.20 -2.81
CA ALA A 132 -15.45 -0.62 -3.25
C ALA A 132 -15.36 0.90 -3.04
N LYS A 133 -16.49 1.62 -3.07
CA LYS A 133 -16.54 3.06 -2.75
C LYS A 133 -16.11 3.38 -1.33
N ASN A 134 -16.20 2.39 -0.43
CA ASN A 134 -15.85 2.50 0.98
C ASN A 134 -14.52 1.76 1.28
N GLY A 135 -13.68 1.55 0.27
CA GLY A 135 -12.36 0.92 0.45
C GLY A 135 -12.39 -0.60 0.61
N ILE A 136 -13.53 -1.27 0.40
CA ILE A 136 -13.61 -2.73 0.45
C ILE A 136 -13.26 -3.30 -0.93
N PRO A 137 -12.14 -4.04 -1.10
CA PRO A 137 -11.74 -4.49 -2.43
C PRO A 137 -12.77 -5.43 -3.05
N ALA A 138 -13.20 -5.10 -4.28
CA ALA A 138 -14.01 -6.00 -5.11
C ALA A 138 -13.12 -7.12 -5.71
N PHE A 139 -13.36 -7.44 -6.98
CA PHE A 139 -12.55 -8.38 -7.77
C PHE A 139 -11.75 -7.69 -8.87
N VAL A 140 -11.89 -6.37 -8.98
CA VAL A 140 -11.10 -5.48 -9.83
C VAL A 140 -10.85 -4.19 -9.04
N ASP A 141 -9.69 -3.58 -9.23
CA ASP A 141 -9.44 -2.22 -8.79
C ASP A 141 -9.45 -1.30 -10.03
N ILE A 142 -10.30 -0.28 -10.03
CA ILE A 142 -10.35 0.71 -11.11
C ILE A 142 -10.20 2.08 -10.47
N ASN A 143 -9.11 2.75 -10.78
CA ASN A 143 -8.78 4.06 -10.24
C ASN A 143 -8.52 5.07 -11.37
N ALA A 144 -8.62 6.35 -11.00
CA ALA A 144 -8.31 7.44 -11.91
C ALA A 144 -6.83 7.82 -11.75
N SER A 145 -6.11 7.86 -12.86
CA SER A 145 -4.71 8.31 -12.91
C SER A 145 -4.48 9.18 -14.15
N PRO A 146 -3.37 9.94 -14.22
CA PRO A 146 -2.99 10.63 -15.45
C PRO A 146 -2.94 9.66 -16.64
N ASP A 147 -3.38 10.12 -17.81
CA ASP A 147 -3.28 9.37 -19.05
C ASP A 147 -1.82 9.38 -19.53
N ASP A 148 -1.20 8.21 -19.70
CA ASP A 148 0.20 8.10 -20.12
C ASP A 148 0.47 8.70 -21.51
N ASN A 149 -0.56 8.81 -22.36
CA ASN A 149 -0.46 9.46 -23.68
C ASN A 149 -0.75 10.97 -23.64
N ASP A 150 -1.43 11.45 -22.59
CA ASP A 150 -1.76 12.86 -22.38
C ASP A 150 -1.90 13.16 -20.89
N VAL A 151 -0.76 13.41 -20.23
CA VAL A 151 -0.68 13.67 -18.77
C VAL A 151 -1.43 14.94 -18.31
N THR A 152 -2.04 15.69 -19.24
CA THR A 152 -2.96 16.80 -18.90
C THR A 152 -4.39 16.34 -18.61
N LYS A 153 -4.69 15.05 -18.84
CA LYS A 153 -5.98 14.41 -18.58
C LYS A 153 -5.83 13.26 -17.61
N ASN A 154 -6.92 12.98 -16.90
CA ASN A 154 -7.09 11.74 -16.17
C ASN A 154 -7.94 10.76 -17.00
N ALA A 155 -7.64 9.48 -16.84
CA ALA A 155 -8.43 8.37 -17.35
C ALA A 155 -8.60 7.29 -16.29
N LEU A 156 -9.47 6.32 -16.56
CA LEU A 156 -9.63 5.16 -15.71
C LEU A 156 -8.66 4.06 -16.12
N PHE A 157 -8.02 3.46 -15.14
CA PHE A 157 -7.16 2.30 -15.34
C PHE A 157 -7.61 1.15 -14.45
N GLY A 158 -7.73 -0.02 -15.06
CA GLY A 158 -8.11 -1.25 -14.38
C GLY A 158 -6.89 -2.08 -14.01
N PHE A 159 -6.82 -2.42 -12.73
CA PHE A 159 -5.78 -3.21 -12.11
C PHE A 159 -6.36 -4.49 -11.49
N ARG A 160 -5.47 -5.43 -11.18
CA ARG A 160 -5.80 -6.59 -10.35
C ARG A 160 -6.28 -6.12 -8.98
N ALA A 161 -7.33 -6.73 -8.45
CA ALA A 161 -7.73 -6.45 -7.08
C ALA A 161 -6.65 -6.96 -6.11
N PRO A 162 -6.38 -6.23 -5.01
CA PRO A 162 -5.48 -6.72 -3.98
C PRO A 162 -6.03 -8.00 -3.33
N LEU A 163 -5.11 -8.89 -2.99
CA LEU A 163 -5.36 -10.06 -2.17
C LEU A 163 -4.78 -9.84 -0.77
N PRO A 164 -5.29 -10.52 0.27
CA PRO A 164 -4.78 -10.37 1.63
C PRO A 164 -3.28 -10.69 1.76
N LEU A 165 -2.77 -11.65 0.99
CA LEU A 165 -1.36 -12.03 0.99
C LEU A 165 -0.67 -11.62 -0.31
N HIS A 166 0.66 -11.45 -0.24
CA HIS A 166 1.49 -11.28 -1.43
C HIS A 166 1.34 -12.47 -2.38
N HIS A 167 1.42 -12.22 -3.70
CA HIS A 167 1.14 -13.21 -4.75
C HIS A 167 1.93 -14.52 -4.58
N GLU A 168 3.19 -14.43 -4.14
CA GLU A 168 4.06 -15.58 -3.94
C GLU A 168 3.52 -16.59 -2.91
N TYR A 169 2.83 -16.12 -1.87
CA TYR A 169 2.21 -17.02 -0.89
C TYR A 169 1.15 -17.93 -1.51
N TYR A 170 0.52 -17.52 -2.61
CA TYR A 170 -0.50 -18.32 -3.29
C TYR A 170 0.07 -19.18 -4.44
N THR A 171 1.18 -18.76 -5.05
CA THR A 171 1.71 -19.41 -6.26
C THR A 171 2.92 -20.31 -6.03
N THR A 172 3.60 -20.17 -4.88
CA THR A 172 4.74 -21.00 -4.50
C THR A 172 4.35 -21.98 -3.39
N PRO A 173 4.27 -23.31 -3.66
CA PRO A 173 3.81 -24.29 -2.67
C PRO A 173 4.62 -24.32 -1.37
N SER A 174 5.94 -24.12 -1.44
CA SER A 174 6.78 -24.07 -0.24
C SER A 174 6.50 -22.83 0.61
N THR A 175 6.21 -21.70 -0.02
CA THR A 175 5.86 -20.44 0.66
C THR A 175 4.45 -20.52 1.25
N TRP A 176 3.49 -21.12 0.54
CA TRP A 176 2.14 -21.37 1.08
C TRP A 176 2.18 -22.24 2.35
N GLN A 177 2.98 -23.30 2.35
CA GLN A 177 3.10 -24.22 3.48
C GLN A 177 3.58 -23.54 4.78
N THR A 178 4.25 -22.40 4.69
CA THR A 178 4.71 -21.68 5.91
C THR A 178 3.62 -20.87 6.59
N VAL A 179 2.50 -20.57 5.89
CA VAL A 179 1.43 -19.67 6.38
C VAL A 179 0.03 -20.29 6.38
N GLU A 180 -0.16 -21.43 5.70
CA GLU A 180 -1.47 -22.03 5.47
C GLU A 180 -2.27 -22.22 6.76
N ASP A 181 -1.66 -22.80 7.79
CA ASP A 181 -2.37 -23.16 9.01
C ASP A 181 -2.78 -21.92 9.81
N GLU A 182 -1.89 -20.92 9.93
CA GLU A 182 -2.21 -19.66 10.58
C GLU A 182 -3.22 -18.83 9.79
N TYR A 183 -3.21 -18.90 8.46
CA TYR A 183 -4.20 -18.19 7.63
C TYR A 183 -5.60 -18.80 7.80
N LYS A 184 -5.71 -20.14 7.88
CA LYS A 184 -6.98 -20.81 8.22
C LYS A 184 -7.49 -20.37 9.58
N VAL A 185 -6.60 -20.23 10.57
CA VAL A 185 -6.95 -19.73 11.91
C VAL A 185 -7.45 -18.30 11.84
N TYR A 186 -6.77 -17.42 11.10
CA TYR A 186 -7.19 -16.03 10.91
C TYR A 186 -8.59 -15.94 10.30
N ILE A 187 -8.82 -16.59 9.15
CA ILE A 187 -10.12 -16.60 8.45
C ILE A 187 -11.22 -17.10 9.40
N THR A 188 -10.97 -18.22 10.09
CA THR A 188 -11.92 -18.80 11.04
C THR A 188 -12.26 -17.82 12.16
N SER A 189 -11.23 -17.17 12.73
CA SER A 189 -11.38 -16.24 13.86
C SER A 189 -12.23 -15.04 13.48
N VAL A 190 -11.93 -14.37 12.37
CA VAL A 190 -12.69 -13.17 11.96
C VAL A 190 -14.11 -13.51 11.53
N LEU A 191 -14.35 -14.68 10.93
CA LEU A 191 -15.72 -15.12 10.61
C LEU A 191 -16.53 -15.43 11.88
N GLN A 192 -15.91 -16.08 12.88
CA GLN A 192 -16.58 -16.36 14.16
C GLN A 192 -16.87 -15.07 14.94
N LEU A 193 -15.92 -14.14 14.98
CA LEU A 193 -16.14 -12.79 15.52
C LEU A 193 -17.27 -12.06 14.76
N ALA A 194 -17.42 -12.33 13.46
CA ALA A 194 -18.52 -11.83 12.64
C ALA A 194 -19.87 -12.55 12.87
N GLY A 195 -19.93 -13.50 13.79
CA GLY A 195 -21.14 -14.24 14.17
C GLY A 195 -21.38 -15.54 13.40
N TYR A 196 -20.40 -16.05 12.66
CA TYR A 196 -20.51 -17.38 12.07
C TYR A 196 -20.44 -18.45 13.17
N THR A 197 -21.21 -19.53 13.02
CA THR A 197 -21.02 -20.72 13.86
C THR A 197 -19.68 -21.37 13.51
N ALA A 198 -19.14 -22.18 14.42
CA ALA A 198 -17.88 -22.89 14.19
C ALA A 198 -17.91 -23.73 12.91
N GLU A 199 -19.04 -24.40 12.65
CA GLU A 199 -19.24 -25.23 11.45
C GLU A 199 -19.26 -24.40 10.18
N LYS A 200 -19.97 -23.25 10.19
CA LYS A 200 -20.03 -22.36 9.03
C LYS A 200 -18.68 -21.72 8.72
N ALA A 201 -17.96 -21.28 9.75
CA ALA A 201 -16.62 -20.72 9.59
C ALA A 201 -15.67 -21.78 9.01
N ALA A 202 -15.66 -22.99 9.55
CA ALA A 202 -14.83 -24.09 9.04
C ALA A 202 -15.14 -24.47 7.58
N ALA A 203 -16.42 -24.43 7.18
CA ALA A 203 -16.83 -24.68 5.80
C ALA A 203 -16.44 -23.55 4.83
N ALA A 204 -16.39 -22.30 5.31
CA ALA A 204 -16.05 -21.13 4.50
C ALA A 204 -14.55 -21.05 4.17
N VAL A 205 -13.68 -21.46 5.09
CA VAL A 205 -12.21 -21.43 4.93
C VAL A 205 -11.72 -22.01 3.60
N PRO A 206 -12.04 -23.28 3.22
CA PRO A 206 -11.57 -23.84 1.95
C PRO A 206 -12.18 -23.16 0.72
N VAL A 207 -13.37 -22.55 0.84
CA VAL A 207 -13.99 -21.79 -0.25
C VAL A 207 -13.18 -20.51 -0.53
N ILE A 208 -12.86 -19.77 0.53
CA ILE A 208 -12.09 -18.52 0.47
C ILE A 208 -10.69 -18.78 -0.08
N ILE A 209 -9.93 -19.70 0.57
CA ILE A 209 -8.55 -20.00 0.19
C ILE A 209 -8.46 -20.47 -1.26
N ARG A 210 -9.32 -21.40 -1.69
CA ARG A 210 -9.31 -21.90 -3.06
C ARG A 210 -9.62 -20.79 -4.06
N PHE A 211 -10.54 -19.89 -3.74
CA PHE A 211 -10.86 -18.77 -4.61
C PHE A 211 -9.68 -17.82 -4.75
N GLU A 212 -9.04 -17.44 -3.64
CA GLU A 212 -7.86 -16.56 -3.65
C GLU A 212 -6.68 -17.19 -4.40
N GLN A 213 -6.38 -18.47 -4.17
CA GLN A 213 -5.35 -19.21 -4.90
C GLN A 213 -5.64 -19.30 -6.39
N THR A 214 -6.91 -19.52 -6.78
CA THR A 214 -7.28 -19.56 -8.20
C THR A 214 -7.18 -18.18 -8.84
N LEU A 215 -7.56 -17.13 -8.11
CA LEU A 215 -7.42 -15.74 -8.55
C LEU A 215 -5.94 -15.38 -8.75
N ALA A 216 -5.08 -15.70 -7.78
CA ALA A 216 -3.65 -15.46 -7.83
C ALA A 216 -2.95 -16.27 -8.92
N GLY A 217 -3.20 -17.58 -9.04
CA GLY A 217 -2.62 -18.43 -10.10
C GLY A 217 -3.06 -18.05 -11.52
N GLY A 218 -4.09 -17.19 -11.63
CA GLY A 218 -4.50 -16.59 -12.88
C GLY A 218 -3.59 -15.46 -13.36
N THR A 219 -2.76 -14.88 -12.51
CA THR A 219 -1.99 -13.66 -12.82
C THR A 219 -0.53 -13.93 -13.07
N LEU A 220 0.13 -12.92 -13.62
CA LEU A 220 1.58 -12.83 -13.61
C LEU A 220 2.05 -12.40 -12.21
N SER A 221 3.34 -12.59 -11.95
CA SER A 221 4.04 -11.94 -10.86
C SER A 221 4.12 -10.42 -11.10
N GLU A 222 4.31 -9.65 -10.04
CA GLU A 222 4.47 -8.19 -10.12
C GLU A 222 5.65 -7.78 -11.01
N LEU A 223 6.75 -8.53 -10.96
CA LEU A 223 7.92 -8.31 -11.82
C LEU A 223 7.58 -8.46 -13.31
N GLU A 224 6.85 -9.52 -13.67
CA GLU A 224 6.41 -9.74 -15.05
C GLU A 224 5.41 -8.67 -15.53
N GLU A 225 4.66 -8.05 -14.61
CA GLU A 225 3.80 -6.89 -14.91
C GLU A 225 4.63 -5.63 -15.16
N ILE A 226 5.65 -5.35 -14.33
CA ILE A 226 6.56 -4.20 -14.46
C ILE A 226 7.43 -4.30 -15.73
N GLU A 227 7.93 -5.48 -16.06
CA GLU A 227 8.76 -5.73 -17.24
C GLU A 227 7.96 -5.78 -18.55
N ALA A 228 6.63 -5.61 -18.48
CA ALA A 228 5.79 -5.53 -19.67
C ALA A 228 6.23 -4.33 -20.54
N PRO A 229 6.28 -4.48 -21.88
CA PRO A 229 6.62 -3.38 -22.76
C PRO A 229 5.70 -2.19 -22.53
N VAL A 230 6.28 -1.00 -22.34
CA VAL A 230 5.56 0.28 -22.36
C VAL A 230 5.12 0.53 -23.80
N SER A 231 3.92 0.06 -24.13
CA SER A 231 3.29 0.22 -25.44
C SER A 231 1.77 0.18 -25.23
N PRO A 232 0.98 0.86 -26.08
CA PRO A 232 -0.26 1.48 -25.66
C PRO A 232 -1.18 0.44 -25.02
N TYR A 233 -1.55 0.71 -23.77
CA TYR A 233 -2.46 -0.14 -23.01
C TYR A 233 -3.73 -0.37 -23.84
N PRO A 234 -4.25 -1.61 -23.93
CA PRO A 234 -5.58 -1.83 -24.47
C PRO A 234 -6.59 -0.97 -23.71
N ALA A 235 -7.29 -0.10 -24.42
CA ALA A 235 -8.40 0.69 -23.92
C ALA A 235 -9.72 0.14 -24.48
N LEU A 236 -10.71 -0.06 -23.61
CA LEU A 236 -12.04 -0.52 -23.99
C LEU A 236 -13.09 0.44 -23.44
N THR A 237 -14.13 0.71 -24.23
CA THR A 237 -15.24 1.54 -23.76
C THR A 237 -16.06 0.82 -22.69
N TYR A 238 -16.83 1.57 -21.89
CA TYR A 238 -17.69 0.97 -20.86
C TYR A 238 -18.67 -0.07 -21.43
N SER A 239 -19.22 0.19 -22.62
CA SER A 239 -20.10 -0.77 -23.31
C SER A 239 -19.38 -2.04 -23.74
N GLN A 240 -18.16 -1.90 -24.30
CA GLN A 240 -17.33 -3.07 -24.66
C GLN A 240 -16.95 -3.89 -23.43
N LEU A 241 -16.64 -3.23 -22.32
CA LEU A 241 -16.30 -3.88 -21.05
C LEU A 241 -17.50 -4.60 -20.45
N ASN A 242 -18.68 -4.01 -20.49
CA ASN A 242 -19.90 -4.67 -20.03
C ASN A 242 -20.26 -5.89 -20.89
N GLN A 243 -19.99 -5.86 -22.20
CA GLN A 243 -20.19 -7.01 -23.07
C GLN A 243 -19.16 -8.12 -22.82
N LYS A 244 -17.89 -7.76 -22.62
CA LYS A 244 -16.79 -8.71 -22.45
C LYS A 244 -16.73 -9.29 -21.03
N TYR A 245 -16.94 -8.46 -20.02
CA TYR A 245 -16.80 -8.76 -18.60
C TYR A 245 -18.02 -8.31 -17.78
N PRO A 246 -19.23 -8.83 -18.07
CA PRO A 246 -20.46 -8.39 -17.43
C PRO A 246 -20.47 -8.61 -15.91
N LEU A 247 -19.79 -9.67 -15.42
CA LEU A 247 -19.75 -9.98 -13.99
C LEU A 247 -18.63 -9.24 -13.26
N LEU A 248 -17.48 -9.03 -13.91
CA LEU A 248 -16.32 -8.39 -13.29
C LEU A 248 -16.33 -6.86 -13.41
N ILE A 249 -16.16 -6.33 -14.63
CA ILE A 249 -15.94 -4.89 -14.86
C ILE A 249 -17.27 -4.18 -15.08
N GLY A 250 -18.20 -4.79 -15.81
CA GLY A 250 -19.52 -4.22 -16.06
C GLY A 250 -20.32 -3.96 -14.78
N SER A 251 -20.26 -4.89 -13.83
CA SER A 251 -20.90 -4.74 -12.51
C SER A 251 -20.26 -3.63 -11.68
N TRP A 252 -18.92 -3.52 -11.69
CA TRP A 252 -18.18 -2.44 -11.01
C TRP A 252 -18.51 -1.07 -11.60
N LEU A 253 -18.50 -0.94 -12.92
CA LEU A 253 -18.84 0.31 -13.61
C LEU A 253 -20.28 0.74 -13.30
N LYS A 254 -21.22 -0.22 -13.34
CA LYS A 254 -22.62 0.04 -12.97
C LYS A 254 -22.74 0.52 -11.53
N ALA A 255 -22.09 -0.17 -10.60
CA ALA A 255 -22.11 0.17 -9.19
C ALA A 255 -21.57 1.59 -8.94
N ASN A 256 -20.58 2.02 -9.71
CA ASN A 256 -19.98 3.35 -9.63
C ASN A 256 -20.66 4.43 -10.49
N GLY A 257 -21.82 4.11 -11.08
CA GLY A 257 -22.69 5.11 -11.74
C GLY A 257 -22.34 5.41 -13.19
N PHE A 258 -21.48 4.61 -13.83
CA PHE A 258 -21.15 4.76 -15.24
C PHE A 258 -22.27 4.24 -16.15
N ASP A 259 -22.50 4.91 -17.29
CA ASP A 259 -23.39 4.40 -18.34
C ASP A 259 -22.70 3.30 -19.15
N ILE A 260 -23.05 2.06 -18.84
CA ILE A 260 -22.49 0.86 -19.47
C ILE A 260 -23.23 0.44 -20.76
N TYR A 261 -24.26 1.16 -21.16
CA TYR A 261 -25.07 0.86 -22.35
C TYR A 261 -24.87 1.90 -23.46
N GLY A 262 -24.57 3.14 -23.08
CA GLY A 262 -24.18 4.20 -23.99
C GLY A 262 -23.03 3.75 -24.91
N GLN A 263 -23.29 3.79 -26.21
CA GLN A 263 -22.26 3.62 -27.24
C GLN A 263 -21.60 4.96 -27.63
N TRP A 264 -22.11 6.05 -27.06
CA TRP A 264 -21.63 7.41 -27.29
C TRP A 264 -20.45 7.66 -26.36
N GLY A 265 -19.32 7.03 -26.68
CA GLY A 265 -18.09 7.23 -25.93
C GLY A 265 -17.61 8.66 -26.12
N GLY A 266 -17.71 9.47 -25.06
CA GLY A 266 -16.91 10.68 -24.92
C GLY A 266 -15.42 10.34 -25.00
N SER A 267 -14.57 11.36 -25.15
CA SER A 267 -13.12 11.16 -25.32
C SER A 267 -12.46 10.36 -24.18
N ASN A 268 -13.13 10.22 -23.02
CA ASN A 268 -12.64 9.57 -21.82
C ASN A 268 -13.56 8.43 -21.31
N ASP A 269 -14.48 7.93 -22.14
CA ASP A 269 -15.39 6.83 -21.74
C ASP A 269 -14.77 5.45 -21.99
N TRP A 270 -13.60 5.23 -21.41
CA TRP A 270 -12.82 4.01 -21.56
C TRP A 270 -12.05 3.68 -20.28
N VAL A 271 -11.68 2.40 -20.14
CA VAL A 271 -10.74 1.93 -19.11
C VAL A 271 -9.53 1.33 -19.81
N GLY A 272 -8.34 1.78 -19.40
CA GLY A 272 -7.05 1.28 -19.84
C GLY A 272 -6.58 0.11 -18.99
N PHE A 273 -5.84 -0.82 -19.57
CA PHE A 273 -5.31 -1.99 -18.86
C PHE A 273 -3.89 -2.29 -19.29
N SER A 274 -3.01 -2.64 -18.35
CA SER A 274 -1.68 -3.13 -18.71
C SER A 274 -1.75 -4.47 -19.46
N ARG A 275 -2.59 -5.41 -19.00
CA ARG A 275 -2.84 -6.71 -19.64
C ARG A 275 -4.26 -7.21 -19.35
N LEU A 276 -4.87 -7.94 -20.30
CA LEU A 276 -6.25 -8.43 -20.14
C LEU A 276 -6.40 -9.80 -19.43
N THR A 277 -5.30 -10.55 -19.27
CA THR A 277 -5.34 -11.96 -18.82
C THR A 277 -5.98 -12.15 -17.45
N TYR A 278 -5.71 -11.26 -16.49
CA TYR A 278 -6.35 -11.31 -15.18
C TYR A 278 -7.88 -11.17 -15.31
N PHE A 279 -8.34 -10.19 -16.08
CA PHE A 279 -9.77 -9.91 -16.23
C PHE A 279 -10.49 -11.04 -16.99
N ASP A 280 -9.87 -11.59 -18.04
CA ASP A 280 -10.38 -12.74 -18.78
C ASP A 280 -10.58 -13.96 -17.85
N LYS A 281 -9.58 -14.29 -17.03
CA LYS A 281 -9.65 -15.43 -16.11
C LYS A 281 -10.61 -15.17 -14.94
N THR A 282 -10.64 -13.96 -14.40
CA THR A 282 -11.49 -13.60 -13.26
C THR A 282 -12.96 -13.59 -13.66
N GLU A 283 -13.32 -13.08 -14.84
CA GLU A 283 -14.68 -13.17 -15.37
C GLU A 283 -15.16 -14.64 -15.46
N VAL A 284 -14.29 -15.54 -15.91
CA VAL A 284 -14.56 -16.99 -15.96
C VAL A 284 -14.72 -17.57 -14.54
N LEU A 285 -13.83 -17.22 -13.62
CA LEU A 285 -13.88 -17.68 -12.23
C LEU A 285 -15.19 -17.26 -11.54
N LEU A 286 -15.59 -15.99 -11.70
CA LEU A 286 -16.85 -15.47 -11.16
C LEU A 286 -18.07 -16.18 -11.77
N ARG A 287 -18.02 -16.49 -13.07
CA ARG A 287 -19.07 -17.24 -13.76
C ARG A 287 -19.26 -18.64 -13.20
N TYR A 288 -18.18 -19.35 -12.88
CA TYR A 288 -18.24 -20.74 -12.39
C TYR A 288 -18.36 -20.88 -10.87
N THR A 289 -18.00 -19.86 -10.09
CA THR A 289 -18.19 -19.85 -8.63
C THR A 289 -19.67 -19.74 -8.30
N THR A 290 -20.19 -20.58 -7.39
CA THR A 290 -21.62 -20.55 -7.04
C THR A 290 -22.02 -19.24 -6.37
N LEU A 291 -23.31 -18.89 -6.38
CA LEU A 291 -23.76 -17.65 -5.71
C LEU A 291 -23.46 -17.69 -4.20
N ASP A 292 -23.61 -18.84 -3.56
CA ASP A 292 -23.38 -18.99 -2.12
C ASP A 292 -21.89 -18.91 -1.77
N ASP A 293 -21.03 -19.49 -2.60
CA ASP A 293 -19.57 -19.33 -2.46
C ASP A 293 -19.16 -17.88 -2.67
N LEU A 294 -19.65 -17.20 -3.72
CA LEU A 294 -19.38 -15.78 -3.94
C LEU A 294 -19.85 -14.93 -2.77
N ARG A 295 -21.01 -15.24 -2.19
CA ARG A 295 -21.52 -14.51 -1.00
C ARG A 295 -20.57 -14.67 0.17
N THR A 296 -20.08 -15.89 0.41
CA THR A 296 -19.08 -16.17 1.45
C THR A 296 -17.79 -15.37 1.22
N ILE A 297 -17.31 -15.30 -0.02
CA ILE A 297 -16.09 -14.56 -0.38
C ILE A 297 -16.28 -13.05 -0.22
N VAL A 298 -17.42 -12.50 -0.63
CA VAL A 298 -17.72 -11.05 -0.49
C VAL A 298 -17.92 -10.67 0.99
N GLU A 299 -18.61 -11.50 1.79
CA GLU A 299 -18.69 -11.28 3.25
C GLU A 299 -17.31 -11.33 3.90
N TYR A 300 -16.46 -12.28 3.53
CA TYR A 300 -15.08 -12.33 4.04
C TYR A 300 -14.28 -11.09 3.64
N LYS A 301 -14.34 -10.65 2.39
CA LYS A 301 -13.66 -9.42 1.93
C LYS A 301 -14.07 -8.19 2.75
N LEU A 302 -15.38 -8.04 3.03
CA LEU A 302 -15.90 -6.99 3.90
C LEU A 302 -15.31 -7.06 5.32
N ILE A 303 -15.33 -8.26 5.91
CA ILE A 303 -14.83 -8.49 7.29
C ILE A 303 -13.32 -8.25 7.36
N HIS A 304 -12.56 -8.84 6.44
CA HIS A 304 -11.10 -8.72 6.40
C HIS A 304 -10.67 -7.26 6.23
N ALA A 305 -11.22 -6.54 5.25
CA ALA A 305 -10.88 -5.14 5.00
C ALA A 305 -11.26 -4.21 6.18
N SER A 306 -12.27 -4.58 6.97
CA SER A 306 -12.68 -3.82 8.16
C SER A 306 -11.94 -4.23 9.44
N SER A 307 -11.19 -5.34 9.44
CA SER A 307 -10.74 -6.00 10.67
C SER A 307 -9.82 -5.15 11.55
N LYS A 308 -9.03 -4.25 10.97
CA LYS A 308 -8.16 -3.32 11.73
C LYS A 308 -8.96 -2.21 12.46
N HIS A 309 -10.21 -1.96 12.06
CA HIS A 309 -11.04 -0.84 12.53
C HIS A 309 -12.29 -1.25 13.34
N LEU A 310 -12.50 -2.55 13.56
CA LEU A 310 -13.59 -3.08 14.38
C LEU A 310 -13.18 -3.14 15.87
N THR A 311 -13.74 -4.10 16.62
CA THR A 311 -13.41 -4.31 18.03
C THR A 311 -11.94 -4.75 18.21
N PRO A 312 -11.36 -4.61 19.42
CA PRO A 312 -10.00 -5.04 19.69
C PRO A 312 -9.71 -6.50 19.27
N GLU A 313 -10.67 -7.40 19.42
CA GLU A 313 -10.53 -8.81 19.06
C GLU A 313 -10.30 -9.02 17.55
N PHE A 314 -10.95 -8.23 16.70
CA PHE A 314 -10.71 -8.26 15.26
C PHE A 314 -9.32 -7.76 14.90
N ARG A 315 -8.89 -6.66 15.54
CA ARG A 315 -7.56 -6.09 15.32
C ARG A 315 -6.47 -7.06 15.76
N THR A 316 -6.60 -7.65 16.94
CA THR A 316 -5.65 -8.66 17.45
C THR A 316 -5.63 -9.91 16.58
N ALA A 317 -6.78 -10.38 16.07
CA ALA A 317 -6.82 -11.50 15.11
C ALA A 317 -6.06 -11.16 13.82
N ASN A 318 -6.23 -9.94 13.29
CA ASN A 318 -5.49 -9.43 12.14
C ASN A 318 -3.98 -9.36 12.43
N TRP A 319 -3.58 -8.72 13.53
CA TRP A 319 -2.19 -8.57 13.95
C TRP A 319 -1.47 -9.92 14.11
N ASN A 320 -2.11 -10.89 14.77
CA ASN A 320 -1.53 -12.22 15.00
C ASN A 320 -1.10 -12.93 13.70
N PHE A 321 -1.79 -12.65 12.59
CA PHE A 321 -1.43 -13.22 11.29
C PHE A 321 -0.57 -12.28 10.46
N PHE A 322 -1.07 -11.09 10.13
CA PHE A 322 -0.39 -10.22 9.17
C PHE A 322 0.87 -9.58 9.72
N GLU A 323 0.92 -9.22 10.99
CA GLU A 323 2.09 -8.52 11.52
C GLU A 323 3.01 -9.51 12.25
N LYS A 324 2.48 -10.29 13.18
CA LYS A 324 3.26 -11.28 13.94
C LYS A 324 3.77 -12.45 13.12
N LYS A 325 2.92 -13.08 12.30
CA LYS A 325 3.29 -14.31 11.58
C LYS A 325 4.02 -14.00 10.26
N ILE A 326 3.58 -12.98 9.52
CA ILE A 326 4.19 -12.63 8.22
C ILE A 326 5.42 -11.74 8.40
N TYR A 327 5.34 -10.67 9.21
CA TYR A 327 6.45 -9.72 9.38
C TYR A 327 7.34 -10.04 10.58
N GLY A 328 6.86 -10.82 11.55
CA GLY A 328 7.66 -11.27 12.68
C GLY A 328 7.60 -10.31 13.88
N GLU A 329 6.62 -9.40 13.93
CA GLU A 329 6.46 -8.48 15.04
C GLU A 329 6.21 -9.21 16.36
N ASP A 330 6.93 -8.83 17.41
CA ASP A 330 6.82 -9.43 18.74
C ASP A 330 5.59 -8.91 19.53
N GLU A 331 5.19 -7.65 19.32
CA GLU A 331 4.12 -6.98 20.06
C GLU A 331 3.14 -6.23 19.15
N GLU A 332 1.85 -6.22 19.52
CA GLU A 332 0.84 -5.44 18.82
C GLU A 332 1.04 -3.95 19.09
N LEU A 333 1.19 -3.16 18.02
CA LEU A 333 1.39 -1.71 18.13
C LEU A 333 0.42 -1.07 19.15
N PRO A 334 0.92 -0.19 20.04
CA PRO A 334 0.06 0.56 20.95
C PRO A 334 -1.04 1.30 20.19
N ARG A 335 -2.26 1.34 20.77
CA ARG A 335 -3.43 1.93 20.10
C ARG A 335 -3.18 3.37 19.65
N GLU A 336 -2.48 4.17 20.46
CA GLU A 336 -2.13 5.54 20.12
C GLU A 336 -1.24 5.66 18.88
N LYS A 337 -0.26 4.76 18.71
CA LYS A 337 0.66 4.72 17.56
C LYS A 337 -0.10 4.27 16.30
N PHE A 338 -0.93 3.23 16.43
CA PHE A 338 -1.84 2.81 15.36
C PHE A 338 -2.77 3.94 14.90
N CYS A 339 -3.44 4.62 15.83
CA CYS A 339 -4.35 5.71 15.48
C CYS A 339 -3.64 6.92 14.87
N LEU A 340 -2.39 7.17 15.26
CA LEU A 340 -1.56 8.21 14.66
C LEU A 340 -1.28 7.86 13.19
N TYR A 341 -0.89 6.62 12.91
CA TYR A 341 -0.66 6.15 11.54
C TYR A 341 -1.93 6.18 10.70
N GLU A 342 -3.07 5.70 11.21
CA GLU A 342 -4.35 5.80 10.50
C GLU A 342 -4.73 7.26 10.18
N THR A 343 -4.43 8.20 11.09
CA THR A 343 -4.66 9.63 10.87
C THR A 343 -3.73 10.19 9.80
N ALA A 344 -2.46 9.79 9.82
CA ALA A 344 -1.47 10.20 8.82
C ALA A 344 -1.79 9.65 7.43
N GLU A 345 -2.25 8.40 7.32
CA GLU A 345 -2.66 7.80 6.05
C GLU A 345 -3.94 8.43 5.50
N THR A 346 -4.94 8.66 6.35
CA THR A 346 -6.26 9.15 5.90
C THR A 346 -6.32 10.66 5.71
N LEU A 347 -5.66 11.41 6.60
CA LEU A 347 -5.71 12.87 6.67
C LEU A 347 -4.30 13.49 6.53
N GLY A 348 -3.39 12.80 5.86
CA GLY A 348 -1.98 13.15 5.74
C GLY A 348 -1.71 14.57 5.24
N ASP A 349 -2.45 15.03 4.24
CA ASP A 349 -2.28 16.39 3.73
C ASP A 349 -2.66 17.45 4.77
N LEU A 350 -3.73 17.21 5.54
CA LEU A 350 -4.17 18.12 6.60
C LEU A 350 -3.21 18.10 7.78
N LEU A 351 -2.75 16.91 8.18
CA LEU A 351 -1.75 16.74 9.24
C LEU A 351 -0.41 17.37 8.82
N GLY A 352 -0.03 17.19 7.55
CA GLY A 352 1.19 17.69 6.95
C GLY A 352 1.28 19.22 6.95
N GLN A 353 0.16 19.93 6.77
CA GLN A 353 0.14 21.40 6.89
C GLN A 353 0.59 21.85 8.29
N TYR A 354 0.00 21.28 9.35
CA TYR A 354 0.41 21.61 10.73
C TYR A 354 1.82 21.14 11.05
N TYR A 355 2.26 20.01 10.46
CA TYR A 355 3.63 19.54 10.60
C TYR A 355 4.63 20.53 10.01
N LEU A 356 4.35 21.04 8.80
CA LEU A 356 5.19 22.06 8.17
C LEU A 356 5.23 23.36 8.99
N ASP A 357 4.12 23.79 9.58
CA ASP A 357 4.10 24.98 10.45
C ASP A 357 5.04 24.84 11.67
N GLU A 358 5.26 23.60 12.15
CA GLU A 358 6.11 23.31 13.30
C GLU A 358 7.60 23.18 12.95
N VAL A 359 7.93 22.60 11.78
CA VAL A 359 9.32 22.22 11.46
C VAL A 359 9.90 22.90 10.22
N TRP A 360 9.08 23.48 9.35
CA TRP A 360 9.50 24.01 8.06
C TRP A 360 9.80 25.51 8.15
N SER A 361 11.07 25.87 8.08
CA SER A 361 11.51 27.28 8.14
C SER A 361 11.79 27.87 6.75
N ALA A 362 11.81 29.20 6.64
CA ALA A 362 12.20 29.88 5.41
C ALA A 362 13.65 29.57 4.99
N ASP A 363 14.54 29.33 5.96
CA ASP A 363 15.93 28.93 5.71
C ASP A 363 16.02 27.50 5.16
N THR A 364 15.24 26.58 5.73
CA THR A 364 15.07 25.21 5.23
C THR A 364 14.57 25.23 3.79
N ALA A 365 13.50 25.97 3.51
CA ALA A 365 12.93 26.10 2.17
C ALA A 365 13.96 26.59 1.15
N LYS A 366 14.71 27.64 1.51
CA LYS A 366 15.75 28.21 0.67
C LYS A 366 16.88 27.21 0.41
N THR A 367 17.38 26.54 1.45
CA THR A 367 18.48 25.58 1.33
C THR A 367 18.07 24.37 0.48
N THR A 368 16.84 23.87 0.65
CA THR A 368 16.32 22.78 -0.17
C THR A 368 16.17 23.18 -1.65
N ASP A 369 15.68 24.39 -1.93
CA ASP A 369 15.56 24.92 -3.30
C ASP A 369 16.93 25.11 -3.97
N GLU A 370 17.92 25.63 -3.24
CA GLU A 370 19.30 25.75 -3.73
C GLU A 370 19.92 24.37 -4.03
N LEU A 371 19.70 23.37 -3.17
CA LEU A 371 20.16 22.00 -3.39
C LEU A 371 19.49 21.38 -4.63
N ALA A 372 18.18 21.51 -4.78
CA ALA A 372 17.45 20.99 -5.94
C ALA A 372 18.01 21.55 -7.25
N LYS A 373 18.20 22.88 -7.32
CA LYS A 373 18.79 23.55 -8.50
C LYS A 373 20.21 23.09 -8.78
N ALA A 374 21.02 22.88 -7.75
CA ALA A 374 22.37 22.37 -7.90
C ALA A 374 22.39 20.95 -8.47
N LEU A 375 21.48 20.08 -7.99
CA LEU A 375 21.33 18.71 -8.49
C LEU A 375 20.84 18.68 -9.94
N GLU A 376 19.82 19.48 -10.29
CA GLU A 376 19.33 19.60 -11.67
C GLU A 376 20.43 20.06 -12.63
N SER A 377 21.21 21.07 -12.22
CA SER A 377 22.33 21.58 -13.01
C SER A 377 23.43 20.54 -13.20
N SER A 378 23.80 19.83 -12.13
CA SER A 378 24.79 18.75 -12.16
C SER A 378 24.34 17.59 -13.05
N PHE A 379 23.07 17.20 -12.95
CA PHE A 379 22.49 16.14 -13.75
C PHE A 379 22.45 16.51 -15.24
N SER A 380 22.00 17.72 -15.58
CA SER A 380 22.01 18.25 -16.94
C SER A 380 23.42 18.26 -17.55
N THR A 381 24.41 18.71 -16.77
CA THR A 381 25.82 18.70 -17.19
C THR A 381 26.33 17.27 -17.41
N SER A 382 25.95 16.33 -16.55
CA SER A 382 26.36 14.93 -16.66
C SER A 382 25.77 14.27 -17.91
N ILE A 383 24.48 14.50 -18.20
CA ILE A 383 23.84 14.02 -19.44
C ILE A 383 24.54 14.58 -20.68
N ALA A 384 24.85 15.88 -20.69
CA ALA A 384 25.48 16.52 -21.85
C ALA A 384 26.88 15.98 -22.15
N ASN A 385 27.55 15.38 -21.18
CA ASN A 385 28.90 14.83 -21.30
C ASN A 385 28.95 13.29 -21.26
N ALA A 386 27.80 12.62 -21.19
CA ALA A 386 27.72 11.17 -21.25
C ALA A 386 28.22 10.67 -22.63
N ASP A 387 29.09 9.66 -22.61
CA ASP A 387 29.70 9.05 -23.81
C ASP A 387 29.07 7.71 -24.22
N TRP A 388 28.13 7.23 -23.41
CA TRP A 388 27.18 6.16 -23.74
C TRP A 388 25.99 6.72 -24.54
#